data_AF-A0A7Y5JJR5-F1
#
_entry.id   AF-A0A7Y5JJR5-F1
#
_cell.length_a   1.000
_cell.length_b   1.000
_cell.length_c   1.000
_cell.angle_alpha   90.00
_cell.angle_beta   90.00
_cell.angle_gamma   90.00
#
_symmetry.space_group_name_H-M   'P 1'
#
loop_
_entity.id
_entity.type
_entity.pdbx_description
1 polymer ?
#
loop_
_entity_poly.entity_id
_entity_poly.type
_entity_poly.pdbx_seq_one_letter_code
_entity_poly.pdbx_strand_id
1 'polypeptide(L)'
;MIPPPKSTSGLNEGQRAALDLSRDLLVDAGAGAGKTQVLALRVLALLELELAGISEIVAFTFTDKAAAEMRDRVQRLLLERIAELESLQRQSREPLPQLKALTRARAEFSLNRITTVHGFCHRLLSDLAWEAGL
;
A
#
# COMPACT_ATOMS: atom_id res chain seq x y z
N MET A 1 5.28 1.39 -21.06
CA MET A 1 5.97 0.85 -19.87
C MET A 1 5.77 1.84 -18.74
N ILE A 2 5.31 1.41 -17.57
CA ILE A 2 5.08 2.28 -16.40
C ILE A 2 6.45 2.67 -15.85
N PRO A 3 6.79 3.97 -15.74
CA PRO A 3 8.05 4.35 -15.10
C PRO A 3 7.99 3.96 -13.62
N PRO A 4 9.05 3.38 -13.03
CA PRO A 4 9.02 3.03 -11.62
C PRO A 4 8.76 4.28 -10.76
N PRO A 5 8.02 4.18 -9.64
CA PRO A 5 7.81 5.31 -8.74
C PRO A 5 9.12 5.92 -8.29
N LYS A 6 9.24 7.26 -8.25
CA LYS A 6 10.43 7.93 -7.68
C LYS A 6 10.76 7.46 -6.26
N SER A 7 9.74 7.07 -5.49
CA SER A 7 9.87 6.52 -4.14
C SER A 7 10.61 5.16 -4.07
N THR A 8 10.82 4.51 -5.21
CA THR A 8 11.64 3.29 -5.35
C THR A 8 13.08 3.57 -5.75
N SER A 9 13.44 4.84 -6.03
CA SER A 9 14.82 5.23 -6.27
C SER A 9 15.67 5.06 -5.01
N GLY A 10 16.88 4.53 -5.15
CA GLY A 10 17.81 4.34 -4.02
C GLY A 10 17.54 3.12 -3.14
N LEU A 11 16.54 2.26 -3.46
CA LEU A 11 16.37 0.99 -2.75
C LEU A 11 17.58 0.09 -2.96
N ASN A 12 18.02 -0.59 -1.89
CA ASN A 12 19.02 -1.65 -1.98
C ASN A 12 18.42 -2.94 -2.59
N GLU A 13 19.26 -3.93 -2.88
CA GLU A 13 18.83 -5.18 -3.51
C GLU A 13 17.75 -5.92 -2.70
N GLY A 14 17.93 -6.06 -1.38
CA GLY A 14 16.96 -6.73 -0.52
C GLY A 14 15.61 -6.00 -0.47
N GLN A 15 15.62 -4.66 -0.46
CA GLN A 15 14.40 -3.86 -0.50
C GLN A 15 13.68 -3.98 -1.85
N ARG A 16 14.41 -4.03 -2.97
CA ARG A 16 13.82 -4.26 -4.31
C ARG A 16 13.25 -5.67 -4.41
N ALA A 17 13.97 -6.68 -3.93
CA ALA A 17 13.48 -8.06 -3.88
C ALA A 17 12.20 -8.16 -3.04
N ALA A 18 12.09 -7.35 -1.98
CA ALA A 18 10.91 -7.28 -1.15
C ALA A 18 9.71 -6.55 -1.80
N LEU A 19 9.86 -5.99 -3.01
CA LEU A 19 8.74 -5.46 -3.81
C LEU A 19 8.15 -6.49 -4.79
N ASP A 20 8.70 -7.70 -4.84
CA ASP A 20 8.15 -8.78 -5.64
C ASP A 20 6.78 -9.21 -5.07
N LEU A 21 5.73 -9.05 -5.88
CA LEU A 21 4.35 -9.38 -5.54
C LEU A 21 3.94 -10.79 -6.00
N SER A 22 4.82 -11.52 -6.69
CA SER A 22 4.49 -12.84 -7.26
C SER A 22 4.58 -14.00 -6.25
N ARG A 23 5.00 -13.72 -5.01
CA ARG A 23 5.24 -14.72 -3.97
C ARG A 23 5.05 -14.15 -2.56
N ASP A 24 4.85 -15.05 -1.62
CA ASP A 24 4.87 -14.74 -0.19
C ASP A 24 6.31 -14.46 0.27
N LEU A 25 6.48 -13.46 1.12
CA LEU A 25 7.80 -13.01 1.57
C LEU A 25 7.84 -12.82 3.08
N LEU A 26 8.89 -13.33 3.70
CA LEU A 26 9.34 -12.97 5.04
C LEU A 26 10.52 -12.02 4.92
N VAL A 27 10.38 -10.81 5.48
CA VAL A 27 11.44 -9.79 5.44
C VAL A 27 12.13 -9.71 6.81
N ASP A 28 13.26 -10.40 6.92
CA ASP A 28 14.17 -10.21 8.05
C ASP A 28 15.09 -8.99 7.83
N ALA A 29 15.21 -8.13 8.83
CA ALA A 29 15.98 -6.88 8.73
C ALA A 29 16.26 -6.28 10.12
N GLY A 30 17.36 -5.55 10.26
CA GLY A 30 17.63 -4.79 11.48
C GLY A 30 16.69 -3.60 11.68
N ALA A 31 16.77 -2.98 12.86
CA ALA A 31 16.17 -1.68 13.10
C ALA A 31 16.70 -0.65 12.08
N GLY A 32 15.83 0.25 11.60
CA GLY A 32 16.23 1.29 10.64
C GLY A 32 16.42 0.82 9.19
N ALA A 33 16.29 -0.48 8.88
CA ALA A 33 16.49 -1.02 7.53
C ALA A 33 15.38 -0.67 6.51
N GLY A 34 14.37 0.12 6.91
CA GLY A 34 13.29 0.56 6.02
C GLY A 34 12.17 -0.45 5.80
N LYS A 35 11.96 -1.44 6.69
CA LYS A 35 10.87 -2.43 6.59
C LYS A 35 9.50 -1.79 6.32
N THR A 36 9.16 -0.76 7.09
CA THR A 36 7.88 -0.04 6.96
C THR A 36 7.76 0.70 5.63
N GLN A 37 8.89 1.19 5.08
CA GLN A 37 8.93 1.81 3.75
C GLN A 37 8.63 0.76 2.68
N VAL A 38 9.27 -0.41 2.75
CA VAL A 38 9.02 -1.51 1.83
C VAL A 38 7.55 -1.96 1.88
N LEU A 39 6.98 -2.13 3.08
CA LEU A 39 5.57 -2.51 3.21
C LEU A 39 4.63 -1.47 2.58
N ALA A 40 4.88 -0.17 2.79
CA ALA A 40 4.05 0.88 2.20
C ALA A 40 4.22 0.95 0.66
N LEU A 41 5.42 0.70 0.14
CA LEU A 41 5.67 0.58 -1.30
C LEU A 41 4.98 -0.64 -1.91
N ARG A 42 4.89 -1.77 -1.20
CA ARG A 42 4.10 -2.94 -1.63
C ARG A 42 2.62 -2.60 -1.77
N VAL A 43 2.05 -1.87 -0.81
CA VAL A 43 0.65 -1.39 -0.90
C VAL A 43 0.48 -0.50 -2.14
N LEU A 44 1.37 0.47 -2.36
CA LEU A 44 1.32 1.31 -3.55
C LEU A 44 1.39 0.48 -4.85
N ALA A 45 2.28 -0.50 -4.92
CA ALA A 45 2.44 -1.34 -6.10
C ALA A 45 1.20 -2.20 -6.40
N LEU A 46 0.54 -2.74 -5.37
CA LEU A 46 -0.73 -3.47 -5.53
C LEU A 46 -1.83 -2.60 -6.14
N LEU A 47 -1.93 -1.34 -5.69
CA LEU A 47 -2.90 -0.36 -6.20
C LEU A 47 -2.55 0.08 -7.63
N GLU A 48 -1.27 0.35 -7.90
CA GLU A 48 -0.79 0.83 -9.19
C GLU A 48 -0.95 -0.21 -10.31
N LEU A 49 -0.77 -1.48 -9.96
CA LEU A 49 -0.92 -2.62 -10.88
C LEU A 49 -2.37 -3.14 -10.95
N GLU A 50 -3.31 -2.49 -10.26
CA GLU A 50 -4.72 -2.92 -10.16
C GLU A 50 -4.88 -4.39 -9.71
N LEU A 51 -3.97 -4.89 -8.87
CA LEU A 51 -4.04 -6.23 -8.31
C LEU A 51 -4.99 -6.31 -7.10
N ALA A 52 -5.25 -5.17 -6.46
CA ALA A 52 -6.23 -5.01 -5.38
C ALA A 52 -6.62 -3.54 -5.22
N GLY A 53 -7.85 -3.29 -4.78
CA GLY A 53 -8.31 -2.01 -4.25
C GLY A 53 -7.83 -1.76 -2.81
N ILE A 54 -7.87 -0.51 -2.37
CA ILE A 54 -7.38 -0.13 -1.03
C ILE A 54 -8.14 -0.80 0.12
N SER A 55 -9.43 -1.11 -0.08
CA SER A 55 -10.27 -1.84 0.86
C SER A 55 -10.01 -3.35 0.89
N GLU A 56 -9.37 -3.90 -0.14
CA GLU A 56 -9.05 -5.33 -0.27
C GLU A 56 -7.69 -5.67 0.38
N ILE A 57 -6.85 -4.66 0.63
CA ILE A 57 -5.53 -4.83 1.24
C ILE A 57 -5.66 -4.76 2.77
N VAL A 58 -5.37 -5.87 3.44
CA VAL A 58 -5.24 -5.94 4.90
C VAL A 58 -3.79 -5.75 5.30
N ALA A 59 -3.53 -4.76 6.16
CA ALA A 59 -2.24 -4.58 6.80
C ALA A 59 -2.44 -4.31 8.30
N PHE A 60 -1.80 -5.11 9.15
CA PHE A 60 -1.90 -4.91 10.59
C PHE A 60 -0.53 -4.74 11.24
N THR A 61 -0.54 -4.09 12.39
CA THR A 61 0.62 -3.92 13.27
C THR A 61 0.23 -4.13 14.73
N PHE A 62 1.18 -4.04 15.64
CA PHE A 62 0.95 -4.28 17.06
C PHE A 62 0.36 -3.09 17.80
N THR A 63 0.55 -1.85 17.32
CA THR A 63 0.12 -0.64 18.03
C THR A 63 -0.65 0.32 17.13
N ASP A 64 -1.58 1.08 17.71
CA ASP A 64 -2.37 2.08 16.97
C ASP A 64 -1.48 3.17 16.37
N LYS A 65 -0.41 3.54 17.09
CA LYS A 65 0.59 4.49 16.59
C LYS A 65 1.26 3.99 15.32
N ALA A 66 1.74 2.74 15.30
CA ALA A 66 2.35 2.17 14.11
C ALA A 66 1.33 2.03 12.96
N ALA A 67 0.05 1.78 13.26
CA ALA A 67 -1.00 1.67 12.25
C ALA A 67 -1.26 3.04 11.62
N ALA A 68 -1.29 4.09 12.45
CA ALA A 68 -1.41 5.48 11.99
C ALA A 68 -0.22 5.89 11.13
N GLU A 69 1.01 5.63 11.58
CA GLU A 69 2.22 5.92 10.80
C GLU A 69 2.25 5.17 9.47
N MET A 70 1.74 3.94 9.43
CA MET A 70 1.62 3.16 8.19
C MET A 70 0.56 3.76 7.26
N ARG A 71 -0.62 4.17 7.77
CA ARG A 71 -1.66 4.87 7.00
C ARG A 71 -1.10 6.15 6.37
N ASP A 72 -0.47 7.01 7.17
CA ASP A 72 0.09 8.27 6.71
C ASP A 72 1.17 8.05 5.66
N ARG A 73 1.96 6.98 5.80
CA ARG A 73 3.00 6.63 4.82
C ARG A 73 2.41 6.18 3.49
N VAL A 74 1.42 5.29 3.50
CA VAL A 74 0.74 4.86 2.26
C VAL A 74 0.06 6.05 1.60
N GLN A 75 -0.63 6.90 2.37
CA GLN A 75 -1.31 8.08 1.83
C GLN A 75 -0.32 9.04 1.16
N ARG A 76 0.82 9.30 1.80
CA ARG A 76 1.86 10.17 1.23
C ARG A 76 2.40 9.61 -0.08
N LEU A 77 2.78 8.34 -0.10
CA LEU A 77 3.30 7.66 -1.30
C LEU A 77 2.28 7.67 -2.44
N LEU A 78 1.01 7.47 -2.12
CA LEU A 78 -0.09 7.54 -3.08
C LEU A 78 -0.22 8.94 -3.69
N LEU A 79 -0.20 9.99 -2.88
CA LEU A 79 -0.30 11.38 -3.34
C LEU A 79 0.93 11.79 -4.17
N GLU A 80 2.12 11.46 -3.72
CA GLU A 80 3.38 11.70 -4.45
C GLU A 80 3.34 11.03 -5.82
N ARG A 81 2.86 9.78 -5.88
CA ARG A 81 2.79 9.03 -7.14
C ARG A 81 1.74 9.57 -8.10
N ILE A 82 0.58 9.98 -7.59
CA ILE A 82 -0.45 10.65 -8.40
C ILE A 82 0.10 11.94 -9.01
N ALA A 83 0.73 12.80 -8.20
CA ALA A 83 1.31 14.06 -8.69
C ALA A 83 2.40 13.82 -9.75
N GLU A 84 3.21 12.77 -9.57
CA GLU A 84 4.20 12.34 -10.56
C GLU A 84 3.53 11.95 -11.89
N LEU A 85 2.55 11.05 -11.86
CA LEU A 85 1.85 10.59 -13.08
C LEU A 85 1.07 11.71 -13.77
N GLU A 86 0.43 12.62 -13.01
CA GLU A 86 -0.23 13.81 -13.57
C GLU A 86 0.77 14.70 -14.31
N SER A 87 1.99 14.85 -13.78
CA SER A 87 3.05 15.62 -14.44
C SER A 87 3.50 15.00 -15.74
N LEU A 88 3.63 13.67 -15.79
CA LEU A 88 4.00 12.91 -16.97
C LEU A 88 2.89 12.95 -18.03
N GLN A 89 1.63 12.74 -17.63
CA GLN A 89 0.49 12.81 -18.54
C GLN A 89 0.35 14.18 -19.19
N ARG A 90 0.59 15.27 -18.44
CA ARG A 90 0.60 16.63 -18.99
C ARG A 90 1.67 16.83 -20.07
N GLN A 91 2.81 16.13 -19.95
CA GLN A 91 3.93 16.24 -20.89
C GLN A 91 3.70 15.38 -22.14
N SER A 92 3.30 14.12 -22.00
CA SER A 92 3.16 13.19 -23.13
C SER A 92 1.79 13.24 -23.81
N ARG A 93 0.75 13.75 -23.11
CA ARG A 93 -0.67 13.66 -23.50
C ARG A 93 -1.19 12.22 -23.70
N GLU A 94 -0.44 11.22 -23.25
CA GLU A 94 -0.86 9.82 -23.33
C GLU A 94 -1.75 9.43 -22.13
N PRO A 95 -2.75 8.54 -22.33
CA PRO A 95 -3.50 7.98 -21.22
C PRO A 95 -2.59 7.15 -20.31
N LEU A 96 -2.67 7.39 -19.00
CA LEU A 96 -1.99 6.58 -17.98
C LEU A 96 -3.07 5.80 -17.18
N PRO A 97 -3.33 4.53 -17.48
CA PRO A 97 -4.31 3.71 -16.74
C PRO A 97 -4.06 3.72 -15.22
N GLN A 98 -2.80 3.71 -14.83
CA GLN A 98 -2.34 3.71 -13.44
C GLN A 98 -2.82 4.95 -12.68
N LEU A 99 -2.89 6.11 -13.36
CA LEU A 99 -3.38 7.34 -12.73
C LEU A 99 -4.86 7.20 -12.36
N LYS A 100 -5.67 6.51 -13.18
CA LYS A 100 -7.07 6.22 -12.85
C LYS A 100 -7.16 5.29 -11.64
N ALA A 101 -6.39 4.21 -11.64
CA ALA A 101 -6.31 3.27 -10.52
C ALA A 101 -5.97 3.96 -9.20
N LEU A 102 -4.89 4.75 -9.19
CA LEU A 102 -4.44 5.46 -7.99
C LEU A 102 -5.41 6.57 -7.56
N THR A 103 -6.05 7.26 -8.51
CA THR A 103 -7.08 8.26 -8.19
C THR A 103 -8.30 7.63 -7.52
N ARG A 104 -8.72 6.44 -7.96
CA ARG A 104 -9.76 5.65 -7.30
C ARG A 104 -9.33 5.26 -5.89
N ALA A 105 -8.13 4.69 -5.75
CA ALA A 105 -7.59 4.32 -4.44
C ALA A 105 -7.50 5.52 -3.47
N ARG A 106 -7.20 6.73 -3.98
CA ARG A 106 -7.22 7.97 -3.20
C ARG A 106 -8.63 8.33 -2.71
N ALA A 107 -9.63 8.23 -3.59
CA ALA A 107 -11.02 8.52 -3.24
C ALA A 107 -11.56 7.53 -2.18
N GLU A 108 -11.15 6.27 -2.28
CA GLU A 108 -11.56 5.19 -1.39
C GLU A 108 -10.62 5.03 -0.18
N PHE A 109 -9.65 5.93 0.02
CA PHE A 109 -8.59 5.72 1.02
C PHE A 109 -9.11 5.57 2.44
N SER A 110 -10.25 6.18 2.78
CA SER A 110 -10.90 6.02 4.09
C SER A 110 -11.36 4.58 4.37
N LEU A 111 -11.54 3.75 3.33
CA LEU A 111 -11.92 2.34 3.43
C LEU A 111 -10.73 1.41 3.68
N ASN A 112 -9.51 1.94 3.83
CA ASN A 112 -8.32 1.13 4.05
C ASN A 112 -8.46 0.21 5.28
N ARG A 113 -7.84 -0.97 5.22
CA ARG A 113 -7.78 -1.93 6.33
C ARG A 113 -6.41 -1.95 7.00
N ILE A 114 -5.82 -0.77 7.20
CA ILE A 114 -4.55 -0.59 7.92
C ILE A 114 -4.84 -0.34 9.41
N THR A 115 -4.57 -1.34 10.26
CA THR A 115 -5.06 -1.36 11.65
C THR A 115 -4.13 -2.10 12.61
N THR A 116 -4.58 -2.36 13.83
CA THR A 116 -3.91 -3.28 14.76
C THR A 116 -4.41 -4.70 14.57
N VAL A 117 -3.66 -5.69 15.09
CA VAL A 117 -4.13 -7.09 15.13
C VAL A 117 -5.51 -7.18 15.79
N HIS A 118 -5.72 -6.50 16.92
CA HIS A 118 -7.01 -6.45 17.61
C HIS A 118 -8.11 -5.83 16.73
N GLY A 119 -7.83 -4.70 16.06
CA GLY A 119 -8.80 -4.05 15.17
C GLY A 119 -9.13 -4.87 13.92
N PHE A 120 -8.23 -5.76 13.50
CA PHE A 120 -8.51 -6.76 12.47
C PHE A 120 -9.44 -7.86 13.00
N CYS A 121 -9.09 -8.49 14.12
CA CYS A 121 -9.89 -9.57 14.72
C CYS A 121 -11.31 -9.11 15.06
N HIS A 122 -11.46 -7.91 15.64
CA HIS A 122 -12.77 -7.35 15.96
C HIS A 122 -13.66 -7.21 14.71
N ARG A 123 -13.10 -6.73 13.59
CA ARG A 123 -13.84 -6.62 12.32
C ARG A 123 -14.20 -7.99 11.76
N LEU A 124 -13.26 -8.92 11.76
CA LEU A 124 -13.52 -10.28 11.29
C LEU A 124 -14.70 -10.93 12.05
N LEU A 125 -14.71 -10.79 13.37
CA LEU A 125 -15.81 -11.29 14.21
C LEU A 125 -17.12 -10.55 13.97
N SER A 126 -17.08 -9.26 13.64
CA SER A 126 -18.28 -8.49 13.31
C SER A 126 -18.86 -8.90 11.96
N ASP A 127 -18.00 -9.10 10.95
CA ASP A 127 -18.40 -9.48 9.60
C ASP A 127 -18.89 -10.93 9.52
N LEU A 128 -18.37 -11.80 10.39
CA LEU A 128 -18.70 -13.23 10.47
C LEU A 128 -19.44 -13.59 11.76
N ALA A 129 -20.16 -12.64 12.37
CA ALA A 129 -20.79 -12.85 13.69
C ALA A 129 -21.61 -14.14 13.76
N TRP A 130 -22.39 -14.40 12.71
CA TRP A 130 -23.17 -15.63 12.56
C TRP A 130 -22.32 -16.91 12.53
N GLU A 131 -21.19 -16.92 11.83
CA GLU A 131 -20.28 -18.07 11.77
C GLU A 131 -19.45 -18.21 13.06
N ALA A 132 -19.19 -17.11 13.75
CA ALA A 132 -18.50 -17.06 15.03
C ALA A 132 -19.39 -17.46 16.22
N GLY A 133 -20.70 -17.68 16.00
CA GLY A 133 -21.66 -18.01 17.06
C GLY A 133 -21.95 -16.84 18.01
N LEU A 134 -21.82 -15.60 17.52
CA LEU A 134 -22.12 -14.35 18.24
C LEU A 134 -23.50 -13.80 17.88
#